data_AF-A0A7Y2JNA4-F1
#
_entry.id   AF-A0A7Y2JNA4-F1
#
_cell.length_a   1.000
_cell.length_b   1.000
_cell.length_c   1.000
_cell.angle_alpha   90.00
_cell.angle_beta   90.00
_cell.angle_gamma   90.00
#
_symmetry.space_group_name_H-M   'P 1'
#
loop_
_entity.id
_entity.type
_entity.pdbx_description
1 polymer ?
#
loop_
_entity_poly.entity_id
_entity_poly.type
_entity_poly.pdbx_seq_one_letter_code
_entity_poly.pdbx_strand_id
1 'polypeptide(L)' 'GLGERALAALSETGWIAPGALIVWEERGAQAAPEGFRLIETRSYGETAITLLEADA' A
#
# COMPACT_ATOMS: atom_id res chain seq x y z
N GLY A 1 8.61 -4.16 -4.27
CA GLY A 1 9.28 -4.21 -2.94
C GLY A 1 8.85 -5.43 -2.14
N LEU A 2 9.15 -5.49 -0.84
CA LEU A 2 8.50 -6.49 0.05
C LEU A 2 7.04 -6.10 0.35
N GLY A 3 6.74 -4.80 0.47
CA GLY A 3 5.37 -4.33 0.72
C GLY A 3 4.41 -4.72 -0.39
N GLU A 4 4.83 -4.56 -1.65
CA GLU A 4 4.06 -4.99 -2.83
C GLU A 4 3.68 -6.47 -2.79
N ARG A 5 4.65 -7.34 -2.46
CA ARG A 5 4.42 -8.79 -2.34
C ARG A 5 3.49 -9.12 -1.18
N ALA A 6 3.61 -8.40 -0.07
CA ALA A 6 2.72 -8.57 1.07
C ALA A 6 1.28 -8.16 0.71
N LEU A 7 1.09 -7.03 0.03
CA LEU A 7 -0.23 -6.56 -0.39
C LEU A 7 -0.90 -7.53 -1.38
N ALA A 8 -0.14 -8.08 -2.33
CA ALA A 8 -0.64 -9.13 -3.22
C ALA A 8 -1.08 -10.38 -2.44
N ALA A 9 -0.24 -10.91 -1.54
CA ALA A 9 -0.58 -12.12 -0.79
C ALA A 9 -1.74 -11.91 0.21
N LEU A 10 -1.84 -10.74 0.83
CA LEU A 10 -2.87 -10.44 1.84
C LEU A 10 -4.23 -10.11 1.21
N SER A 11 -4.24 -9.52 0.02
CA SER A 11 -5.49 -9.25 -0.72
C SER A 11 -6.17 -10.55 -1.18
N GLU A 12 -5.39 -11.57 -1.56
CA GLU A 12 -5.93 -12.89 -1.95
C GLU A 12 -6.46 -13.72 -0.78
N THR A 13 -6.06 -13.40 0.46
CA THR A 13 -6.32 -14.24 1.63
C THR A 13 -7.37 -13.66 2.58
N GLY A 14 -8.04 -12.57 2.20
CA GLY A 14 -9.12 -11.93 2.97
C GLY A 14 -8.64 -11.22 4.25
N TRP A 15 -7.34 -10.98 4.38
CA TRP A 15 -6.77 -10.25 5.52
C TRP A 15 -7.03 -8.74 5.46
N ILE A 16 -7.26 -8.22 4.27
CA ILE A 16 -7.52 -6.81 4.02
C ILE A 16 -9.01 -6.63 3.79
N ALA A 17 -9.67 -5.89 4.69
CA ALA A 17 -11.08 -5.59 4.55
C ALA A 17 -11.31 -4.56 3.42
N PRO A 18 -12.47 -4.61 2.73
CA PRO A 18 -12.95 -3.54 1.86
C PRO A 18 -12.82 -2.16 2.53
N GLY A 19 -12.21 -1.18 1.86
CA GLY A 19 -12.02 0.17 2.40
C GLY A 19 -10.98 0.27 3.53
N ALA A 20 -10.16 -0.75 3.77
CA ALA A 20 -9.08 -0.65 4.74
C ALA A 20 -8.07 0.43 4.36
N LEU A 21 -7.52 1.13 5.36
CA LEU A 21 -6.40 2.05 5.20
C LEU A 21 -5.08 1.29 5.37
N ILE A 22 -4.21 1.37 4.37
CA ILE A 22 -2.88 0.77 4.36
C ILE A 22 -1.85 1.89 4.49
N VAL A 23 -0.89 1.70 5.39
CA VAL A 23 0.31 2.53 5.51
C VAL A 23 1.49 1.69 5.04
N TRP A 24 2.07 2.05 3.89
CA TRP A 24 3.23 1.37 3.32
C TRP A 24 4.46 2.27 3.41
N GLU A 25 5.44 1.87 4.22
CA GLU A 25 6.73 2.53 4.33
C GLU A 25 7.83 1.71 3.65
N GLU A 26 8.47 2.28 2.63
CA GLU A 26 9.60 1.67 1.93
C GLU A 26 10.49 2.77 1.29
N ARG A 27 11.70 2.42 0.84
CA ARG A 27 12.61 3.36 0.17
C ARG A 27 12.01 3.80 -1.18
N GLY A 28 11.88 5.11 -1.39
CA GLY A 28 11.32 5.72 -2.60
C GLY A 28 9.80 5.52 -2.74
N ALA A 29 9.11 6.43 -3.44
CA ALA A 29 7.66 6.37 -3.58
C ALA A 29 7.18 5.07 -4.25
N GLN A 30 6.07 4.50 -3.77
CA GLN A 30 5.47 3.28 -4.31
C GLN A 30 4.19 3.60 -5.09
N ALA A 31 3.99 2.91 -6.21
CA ALA A 31 2.73 2.97 -6.92
C ALA A 31 1.68 2.12 -6.19
N ALA A 32 0.41 2.52 -6.28
CA ALA A 32 -0.69 1.69 -5.81
C ALA A 32 -0.78 0.41 -6.66
N PRO A 33 -0.74 -0.79 -6.04
CA PRO A 33 -1.01 -2.04 -6.74
C PRO A 33 -2.48 -2.14 -7.14
N GLU A 34 -2.83 -3.11 -7.99
CA GLU A 34 -4.22 -3.42 -8.32
C GLU A 34 -5.04 -3.75 -7.05
N GLY A 35 -6.30 -3.29 -7.01
CA GLY A 35 -7.17 -3.43 -5.83
C GLY A 35 -6.89 -2.41 -4.72
N PHE A 36 -6.02 -1.44 -4.97
CA PHE A 36 -5.72 -0.35 -4.04
C PHE A 36 -5.76 1.01 -4.74
N ARG A 37 -6.26 2.00 -4.01
CA ARG A 37 -6.30 3.40 -4.43
C ARG A 37 -5.27 4.22 -3.67
N LEU A 38 -4.41 4.94 -4.40
CA LEU A 38 -3.47 5.90 -3.80
C LEU A 38 -4.23 7.06 -3.16
N ILE A 39 -3.98 7.34 -1.88
CA ILE A 39 -4.48 8.52 -1.16
C ILE A 39 -3.43 9.62 -1.21
N GLU A 40 -2.23 9.34 -0.68
CA GLU A 40 -1.11 10.27 -0.69
C GLU A 40 0.23 9.55 -0.52
N THR A 41 1.31 10.24 -0.86
CA THR A 41 2.68 9.82 -0.55
C THR A 41 3.43 10.98 0.08
N ARG A 42 4.16 10.71 1.17
CA ARG A 42 5.05 11.66 1.83
C ARG A 42 6.46 11.10 1.88
N SER A 43 7.44 11.91 1.49
CA SER A 43 8.85 11.52 1.49
C SER A 43 9.61 12.10 2.69
N TYR A 44 10.43 11.27 3.31
CA TYR A 44 11.28 11.57 4.46
C TYR A 44 12.71 11.07 4.17
N GLY A 45 13.51 11.93 3.55
CA GLY A 45 14.83 11.53 3.04
C GLY A 45 14.68 10.49 1.93
N GLU A 46 15.26 9.31 2.13
CA GLU A 46 15.16 8.19 1.18
C GLU A 46 13.90 7.34 1.38
N THR A 47 13.20 7.50 2.50
CA THR A 47 11.99 6.73 2.83
C THR A 47 10.75 7.45 2.32
N ALA A 48 9.79 6.71 1.79
CA ALA A 48 8.47 7.22 1.47
C ALA A 48 7.40 6.44 2.24
N ILE A 49 6.44 7.18 2.81
CA ILE A 49 5.20 6.65 3.37
C ILE A 49 4.11 6.86 2.33
N THR A 50 3.52 5.77 1.86
CA THR A 50 2.39 5.76 0.92
C THR A 50 1.15 5.28 1.64
N LEU A 51 0.10 6.09 1.59
CA LEU A 51 -1.22 5.78 2.13
C LEU A 51 -2.11 5.28 1.00
N LEU A 52 -2.66 4.07 1.16
CA LEU A 52 -3.57 3.43 0.20
C LEU A 52 -4.91 3.11 0.87
N GLU A 53 -5.98 3.10 0.10
CA GLU A 53 -7.26 2.49 0.47
C GLU A 53 -7.45 1.20 -0.32
N ALA A 54 -7.89 0.11 0.32
CA ALA A 54 -8.29 -1.09 -0.40
C ALA A 54 -9.64 -0.87 -1.10
N ASP A 55 -9.77 -1.31 -2.34
CA ASP A 55 -11.02 -1.26 -3.08
C ASP A 55 -12.10 -2.13 -2.39
N ALA A 56 -13.37 -1.89 -2.75
CA ALA A 56 -14.52 -2.55 -2.14
C ALA A 56 -14.91 -3.86 -2.83
#